data_AF-A0A2N5TP07-F1
#
_entry.id   AF-A0A2N5TP07-F1
#
_cell.length_a   1.000
_cell.length_b   1.000
_cell.length_c   1.000
_cell.angle_alpha   90.00
_cell.angle_beta   90.00
_cell.angle_gamma   90.00
#
_symmetry.space_group_name_H-M   'P 1'
#
loop_
_entity.id
_entity.type
_entity.pdbx_description
1 polymer ?
#
loop_
_entity_poly.entity_id
_entity_poly.type
_entity_poly.pdbx_seq_one_letter_code
_entity_poly.pdbx_strand_id
1 'polypeptide(L)'
;MECVAEVAVFSPNELEASELLGHPMPPRSAHDIQAIGDHFHRKGSTAVVIRSGKRGSYGVGACGTGPVTRFWVPALVEDQRLVVDQTGARNVFLGGLMAGLGRGESLLDAACYGSVSSGLTITQLGLPALELRDDAEPSSELLNADQSPPELLHPIRQKVSLVRLE
;
A
#
# COMPACT_ATOMS: atom_id res chain seq x y z
N MET A 1 -3.18 22.74 -6.53
CA MET A 1 -2.33 21.63 -6.07
C MET A 1 -1.01 21.79 -6.80
N GLU A 2 -0.11 22.59 -6.24
CA GLU A 2 1.05 23.18 -6.97
C GLU A 2 2.28 22.24 -6.98
N CYS A 3 2.36 21.28 -6.05
CA CYS A 3 3.50 20.37 -5.89
C CYS A 3 3.34 18.99 -6.57
N VAL A 4 2.28 18.78 -7.37
CA VAL A 4 1.90 17.44 -7.87
C VAL A 4 2.94 16.86 -8.84
N ALA A 5 3.63 17.71 -9.60
CA ALA A 5 4.59 17.30 -10.60
C ALA A 5 5.93 16.78 -10.01
N GLU A 6 6.22 17.06 -8.74
CA GLU A 6 7.46 16.66 -8.07
C GLU A 6 7.31 15.38 -7.23
N VAL A 7 6.07 14.89 -7.07
CA VAL A 7 5.77 13.73 -6.23
C VAL A 7 5.69 12.46 -7.07
N ALA A 8 6.64 11.53 -6.84
CA ALA A 8 6.66 10.24 -7.53
C ALA A 8 5.41 9.39 -7.26
N VAL A 9 4.96 9.34 -5.99
CA VAL A 9 3.75 8.63 -5.57
C VAL A 9 2.98 9.45 -4.56
N PHE A 10 1.73 9.80 -4.88
CA PHE A 10 0.82 10.47 -3.96
C PHE A 10 0.00 9.43 -3.18
N SER A 11 0.17 9.34 -1.86
CA SER A 11 -0.47 8.29 -1.06
C SER A 11 -1.26 8.80 0.16
N PRO A 12 -2.41 9.48 -0.06
CA PRO A 12 -3.31 9.83 1.04
C PRO A 12 -4.03 8.60 1.58
N ASN A 13 -4.65 8.72 2.76
CA ASN A 13 -5.72 7.81 3.16
C ASN A 13 -7.06 8.25 2.54
N GLU A 14 -8.09 7.40 2.63
CA GLU A 14 -9.39 7.65 1.99
C GLU A 14 -10.11 8.95 2.47
N LEU A 15 -9.94 9.33 3.74
CA LEU A 15 -10.51 10.57 4.28
C LEU A 15 -9.71 11.78 3.78
N GLU A 16 -8.38 11.75 3.93
CA GLU A 16 -7.46 12.79 3.43
C GLU A 16 -7.70 13.06 1.93
N ALA A 17 -7.88 11.99 1.14
CA ALA A 17 -8.14 12.09 -0.29
C ALA A 17 -9.49 12.75 -0.60
N SER A 18 -10.52 12.45 0.19
CA SER A 18 -11.86 13.05 0.08
C SER A 18 -11.84 14.53 0.44
N GLU A 19 -11.18 14.88 1.55
CA GLU A 19 -11.06 16.26 2.05
C GLU A 19 -10.33 17.17 1.06
N LEU A 20 -9.29 16.65 0.40
CA LEU A 20 -8.56 17.37 -0.65
C LEU A 20 -9.42 17.68 -1.89
N LEU A 21 -10.54 16.98 -2.09
CA LEU A 21 -11.53 17.29 -3.12
C LEU A 21 -12.70 18.14 -2.61
N GLY A 22 -12.65 18.60 -1.35
CA GLY A 22 -13.71 19.39 -0.72
C GLY A 22 -14.86 18.56 -0.15
N HIS A 23 -14.67 17.26 0.05
CA HIS A 23 -15.67 16.37 0.65
C HIS A 23 -15.27 16.03 2.10
N PRO A 24 -16.04 16.45 3.12
CA PRO A 24 -15.65 16.30 4.53
C PRO A 24 -15.88 14.88 5.09
N MET A 25 -16.40 13.96 4.28
CA MET A 25 -16.74 12.60 4.70
C MET A 25 -15.91 11.59 3.93
N PRO A 26 -15.54 10.45 4.54
CA PRO A 26 -14.81 9.41 3.83
C PRO A 26 -15.70 8.80 2.73
N PRO A 27 -15.08 8.27 1.65
CA PRO A 27 -15.79 7.58 0.59
C PRO A 27 -16.56 6.37 1.14
N ARG A 28 -17.73 6.08 0.57
CA ARG A 28 -18.63 5.03 1.10
C ARG A 28 -18.37 3.68 0.46
N SER A 29 -17.80 3.67 -0.75
CA SER A 29 -17.60 2.47 -1.54
C SER A 29 -16.18 2.38 -2.13
N ALA A 30 -15.81 1.18 -2.56
CA ALA A 30 -14.58 0.97 -3.33
C ALA A 30 -14.63 1.74 -4.66
N HIS A 31 -15.81 1.90 -5.26
CA HIS A 31 -15.99 2.68 -6.48
C HIS A 31 -15.69 4.18 -6.24
N ASP A 32 -16.12 4.74 -5.11
CA ASP A 32 -15.82 6.13 -4.75
C ASP A 32 -14.31 6.35 -4.61
N ILE A 33 -13.60 5.42 -3.97
CA ILE A 33 -12.15 5.47 -3.82
C ILE A 33 -11.45 5.42 -5.19
N GLN A 34 -11.91 4.55 -6.09
CA GLN A 34 -11.39 4.48 -7.46
C GLN A 34 -11.56 5.82 -8.18
N ALA A 35 -12.75 6.40 -8.10
CA ALA A 35 -13.05 7.68 -8.74
C ALA A 35 -12.16 8.82 -8.20
N ILE A 36 -11.88 8.84 -6.89
CA ILE A 36 -10.98 9.80 -6.24
C ILE A 36 -9.53 9.60 -6.72
N GLY A 37 -9.03 8.35 -6.71
CA GLY A 37 -7.67 8.05 -7.16
C GLY A 37 -7.45 8.42 -8.63
N ASP A 38 -8.41 8.06 -9.47
CA ASP A 38 -8.42 8.41 -10.88
C ASP A 38 -8.49 9.92 -11.11
N HIS A 39 -9.20 10.66 -10.26
CA HIS A 39 -9.21 12.12 -10.30
C HIS A 39 -7.81 12.69 -10.07
N PHE A 40 -7.11 12.27 -9.02
CA PHE A 40 -5.75 12.77 -8.74
C PHE A 40 -4.76 12.39 -9.84
N HIS A 41 -4.84 11.18 -10.37
CA HIS A 41 -4.02 10.76 -11.50
C HIS A 41 -4.26 11.62 -12.75
N ARG A 42 -5.53 11.86 -13.13
CA ARG A 42 -5.88 12.76 -14.26
C ARG A 42 -5.44 14.21 -14.02
N LYS A 43 -5.31 14.65 -12.77
CA LYS A 43 -4.82 15.99 -12.41
C LYS A 43 -3.30 16.12 -12.46
N GLY A 44 -2.56 15.05 -12.77
CA GLY A 44 -1.13 15.08 -13.04
C GLY A 44 -0.26 14.29 -12.07
N SER A 45 -0.83 13.61 -11.07
CA SER A 45 -0.04 12.72 -10.21
C SER A 45 0.44 11.51 -11.02
N THR A 46 1.75 11.29 -11.10
CA THR A 46 2.37 10.15 -11.81
C THR A 46 1.81 8.81 -11.33
N ALA A 47 1.71 8.66 -10.01
CA ALA A 47 1.10 7.51 -9.36
C ALA A 47 0.34 7.95 -8.11
N VAL A 48 -0.77 7.26 -7.82
CA VAL A 48 -1.62 7.48 -6.65
C VAL A 48 -1.87 6.15 -5.96
N VAL A 49 -1.71 6.10 -4.63
CA VAL A 49 -2.05 4.92 -3.81
C VAL A 49 -2.91 5.37 -2.62
N ILE A 50 -4.22 5.18 -2.71
CA ILE A 50 -5.15 5.53 -1.63
C ILE A 50 -5.25 4.37 -0.63
N ARG A 51 -4.90 4.64 0.62
CA ARG A 51 -4.98 3.68 1.73
C ARG A 51 -6.41 3.69 2.31
N SER A 52 -7.04 2.51 2.38
CA SER A 52 -8.44 2.34 2.76
C SER A 52 -8.61 1.28 3.87
N GLY A 53 -7.70 1.27 4.83
CA GLY A 53 -7.77 0.45 6.05
C GLY A 53 -8.11 -1.02 5.75
N LYS A 54 -9.25 -1.51 6.27
CA LYS A 54 -9.74 -2.88 6.07
C LYS A 54 -10.02 -3.28 4.62
N ARG A 55 -10.18 -2.31 3.70
CA ARG A 55 -10.31 -2.58 2.26
C ARG A 55 -8.96 -2.75 1.56
N GLY A 56 -7.86 -2.52 2.27
CA GLY A 56 -6.52 -2.50 1.72
C GLY A 56 -6.21 -1.14 1.09
N SER A 57 -5.76 -1.14 -0.17
CA SER A 57 -5.41 0.08 -0.90
C SER A 57 -5.75 0.01 -2.38
N TYR A 58 -6.17 1.14 -2.94
CA TYR A 58 -6.35 1.33 -4.38
C TYR A 58 -5.13 2.04 -4.96
N GLY A 59 -4.60 1.54 -6.07
CA GLY A 59 -3.52 2.17 -6.82
C GLY A 59 -3.91 2.50 -8.25
N VAL A 60 -3.44 3.64 -8.75
CA VAL A 60 -3.51 4.03 -10.16
C VAL A 60 -2.22 4.74 -10.59
N GLY A 61 -1.71 4.40 -11.77
CA GLY A 61 -0.50 5.00 -12.34
C GLY A 61 0.60 3.99 -12.58
N ALA A 62 1.82 4.49 -12.73
CA ALA A 62 3.03 3.69 -12.86
C ALA A 62 4.22 4.46 -12.28
N CYS A 63 5.17 3.74 -11.70
CA CYS A 63 6.50 4.28 -11.41
C CYS A 63 7.46 3.76 -12.47
N GLY A 64 8.18 4.67 -13.13
CA GLY A 64 9.08 4.32 -14.24
C GLY A 64 8.38 4.30 -15.60
N THR A 65 8.88 3.45 -16.52
CA THR A 65 8.42 3.38 -17.92
C THR A 65 7.31 2.34 -18.17
N GLY A 66 6.81 1.70 -17.11
CA GLY A 66 5.75 0.70 -17.20
C GLY A 66 4.38 1.30 -17.59
N PRO A 67 3.44 0.47 -18.06
CA PRO A 67 2.10 0.94 -18.38
C PRO A 67 1.36 1.41 -17.13
N VAL A 68 0.51 2.44 -17.29
CA VAL A 68 -0.42 2.85 -16.24
C VAL A 68 -1.38 1.70 -15.93
N THR A 69 -1.44 1.31 -14.67
CA THR A 69 -2.35 0.27 -14.19
C THR A 69 -3.30 0.83 -13.15
N ARG A 70 -4.42 0.14 -12.95
CA ARG A 70 -5.34 0.34 -11.82
C ARG A 70 -5.51 -0.96 -11.10
N PHE A 71 -5.43 -0.94 -9.77
CA PHE A 71 -5.44 -2.18 -9.01
C PHE A 71 -5.91 -1.98 -7.57
N TRP A 72 -6.37 -3.07 -6.97
CA TRP A 72 -6.63 -3.20 -5.54
C TRP A 72 -5.65 -4.18 -4.92
N VAL A 73 -4.99 -3.75 -3.86
CA VAL A 73 -4.25 -4.63 -2.95
C VAL A 73 -5.11 -4.81 -1.70
N PRO A 74 -5.46 -6.05 -1.31
CA PRO A 74 -6.24 -6.28 -0.09
C PRO A 74 -5.40 -6.02 1.16
N ALA A 75 -6.06 -5.81 2.30
CA ALA A 75 -5.39 -5.82 3.59
C ALA A 75 -4.89 -7.23 3.91
N LEU A 76 -3.71 -7.34 4.54
CA LEU A 76 -3.19 -8.63 5.01
C LEU A 76 -4.13 -9.28 6.04
N VAL A 77 -4.68 -8.47 6.94
CA VAL A 77 -5.56 -8.90 8.03
C VAL A 77 -7.00 -8.58 7.68
N GLU A 78 -7.75 -9.61 7.29
CA GLU A 78 -9.18 -9.50 6.98
C GLU A 78 -10.04 -9.64 8.24
N ASP A 79 -9.66 -10.52 9.18
CA ASP A 79 -10.34 -10.70 10.47
C ASP A 79 -9.92 -9.61 11.45
N GLN A 80 -10.84 -8.70 11.77
CA GLN A 80 -10.61 -7.60 12.70
C GLN A 80 -10.33 -8.05 14.14
N ARG A 81 -10.61 -9.31 14.49
CA ARG A 81 -10.29 -9.87 15.82
C ARG A 81 -8.79 -10.07 16.02
N LEU A 82 -8.01 -10.11 14.93
CA LEU A 82 -6.56 -10.23 14.98
C LEU A 82 -5.85 -8.88 15.15
N VAL A 83 -6.60 -7.77 15.11
CA VAL A 83 -6.05 -6.42 15.28
C VAL A 83 -5.84 -6.13 16.76
N VAL A 84 -4.58 -5.89 17.14
CA VAL A 84 -4.15 -5.57 18.51
C VAL A 84 -3.98 -4.05 18.68
N ASP A 85 -3.25 -3.40 17.78
CA ASP A 85 -2.97 -1.95 17.84
C ASP A 85 -2.85 -1.36 16.43
N GLN A 86 -3.62 -0.30 16.12
CA GLN A 86 -3.56 0.36 14.81
C GLN A 86 -2.54 1.50 14.74
N THR A 87 -1.89 1.80 15.86
CA THR A 87 -0.94 2.91 15.96
C THR A 87 0.22 2.72 14.99
N GLY A 88 0.54 3.75 14.22
CA GLY A 88 1.67 3.73 13.28
C GLY A 88 1.45 2.93 11.99
N ALA A 89 0.40 2.09 11.88
CA ALA A 89 0.12 1.27 10.69
C ALA A 89 0.11 2.08 9.38
N ARG A 90 -0.45 3.29 9.43
CA ARG A 90 -0.48 4.24 8.32
C ARG A 90 0.93 4.60 7.80
N ASN A 91 1.87 4.82 8.71
CA ASN A 91 3.26 5.17 8.39
C ASN A 91 4.04 3.94 7.96
N VAL A 92 3.79 2.79 8.59
CA VAL A 92 4.42 1.52 8.23
C VAL A 92 4.02 1.09 6.81
N PHE A 93 2.77 1.31 6.41
CA PHE A 93 2.36 1.11 5.01
C PHE A 93 3.25 1.91 4.04
N LEU A 94 3.48 3.18 4.34
CA LEU A 94 4.35 4.03 3.52
C LEU A 94 5.80 3.53 3.53
N GLY A 95 6.30 3.07 4.68
CA GLY A 95 7.61 2.43 4.79
C GLY A 95 7.75 1.22 3.86
N GLY A 96 6.79 0.30 3.89
CA GLY A 96 6.76 -0.86 3.00
C GLY A 96 6.64 -0.47 1.52
N LEU A 97 5.78 0.51 1.20
CA LEU A 97 5.64 1.05 -0.15
C LEU A 97 6.98 1.62 -0.67
N MET A 98 7.65 2.43 0.15
CA MET A 98 8.97 3.00 -0.20
C MET A 98 10.04 1.92 -0.34
N ALA A 99 10.03 0.91 0.53
CA ALA A 99 10.96 -0.22 0.44
C ALA A 99 10.78 -1.00 -0.88
N GLY A 100 9.54 -1.30 -1.28
CA GLY A 100 9.25 -1.95 -2.55
C GLY A 100 9.73 -1.10 -3.75
N LEU A 101 9.40 0.18 -3.76
CA LEU A 101 9.86 1.10 -4.82
C LEU A 101 11.38 1.20 -4.87
N GLY A 102 12.05 1.28 -3.72
CA GLY A 102 13.51 1.34 -3.61
C GLY A 102 14.21 0.06 -4.11
N ARG A 103 13.51 -1.08 -4.10
CA ARG A 103 13.98 -2.36 -4.67
C ARG A 103 13.73 -2.47 -6.18
N GLY A 104 13.14 -1.44 -6.81
CA GLY A 104 12.81 -1.44 -8.23
C GLY A 104 11.54 -2.21 -8.58
N GLU A 105 10.70 -2.52 -7.58
CA GLU A 105 9.43 -3.21 -7.78
C GLU A 105 8.40 -2.33 -8.51
N SER A 106 7.40 -2.96 -9.11
CA SER A 106 6.26 -2.25 -9.69
C SER A 106 5.49 -1.48 -8.61
N LEU A 107 4.71 -0.44 -8.98
CA LEU A 107 3.85 0.28 -8.04
C LEU A 107 2.88 -0.67 -7.30
N LEU A 108 2.37 -1.68 -8.01
CA LEU A 108 1.49 -2.70 -7.46
C LEU A 108 2.22 -3.56 -6.43
N ASP A 109 3.39 -4.08 -6.79
CA ASP A 109 4.20 -4.89 -5.88
C ASP A 109 4.61 -4.08 -4.65
N ALA A 110 5.03 -2.83 -4.84
CA ALA A 110 5.35 -1.94 -3.74
C ALA A 110 4.14 -1.71 -2.81
N ALA A 111 2.93 -1.57 -3.34
CA ALA A 111 1.73 -1.50 -2.52
C ALA A 111 1.46 -2.82 -1.74
N CYS A 112 1.84 -3.98 -2.29
CA CYS A 112 1.83 -5.25 -1.54
C CYS A 112 2.79 -5.23 -0.35
N TYR A 113 4.01 -4.70 -0.50
CA TYR A 113 4.93 -4.49 0.63
C TYR A 113 4.28 -3.60 1.70
N GLY A 114 3.67 -2.48 1.29
CA GLY A 114 2.94 -1.61 2.22
C GLY A 114 1.82 -2.32 2.98
N SER A 115 1.03 -3.15 2.28
CA SER A 115 -0.05 -3.93 2.91
C SER A 115 0.48 -4.95 3.91
N VAL A 116 1.55 -5.67 3.56
CA VAL A 116 2.21 -6.64 4.45
C VAL A 116 2.77 -5.94 5.68
N SER A 117 3.55 -4.88 5.51
CA SER A 117 4.19 -4.18 6.64
C SER A 117 3.14 -3.62 7.61
N SER A 118 2.08 -2.98 7.08
CA SER A 118 0.99 -2.47 7.89
C SER A 118 0.22 -3.60 8.58
N GLY A 119 -0.04 -4.70 7.89
CA GLY A 119 -0.75 -5.87 8.42
C GLY A 119 -0.04 -6.51 9.60
N LEU A 120 1.28 -6.68 9.50
CA LEU A 120 2.09 -7.21 10.59
C LEU A 120 2.13 -6.28 11.80
N THR A 121 2.20 -4.98 11.57
CA THR A 121 2.22 -4.01 12.68
C THR A 121 0.91 -4.05 13.46
N ILE A 122 -0.23 -4.19 12.78
CA ILE A 122 -1.52 -4.16 13.48
C ILE A 122 -1.84 -5.42 14.29
N THR A 123 -1.13 -6.52 14.08
CA THR A 123 -1.33 -7.79 14.81
C THR A 123 -0.55 -7.88 16.12
N GLN A 124 0.12 -6.81 16.53
CA GLN A 124 0.99 -6.78 17.70
C GLN A 124 1.12 -5.36 18.27
N LEU A 125 1.83 -5.22 19.39
CA LEU A 125 2.21 -3.93 19.95
C LEU A 125 3.59 -3.53 19.43
N GLY A 126 3.67 -2.37 18.76
CA GLY A 126 4.92 -1.88 18.17
C GLY A 126 5.30 -2.54 16.85
N LEU A 127 6.49 -2.19 16.34
CA LEU A 127 6.97 -2.65 15.03
C LEU A 127 7.41 -4.12 15.05
N PRO A 128 7.29 -4.87 13.93
CA PRO A 128 7.86 -6.20 13.80
C PRO A 128 9.36 -6.21 14.09
N ALA A 129 9.83 -7.22 14.81
CA ALA A 129 11.26 -7.40 15.03
C ALA A 129 11.91 -7.84 13.71
N LEU A 130 12.92 -7.12 13.26
CA LEU A 130 13.68 -7.45 12.05
C LEU A 130 14.99 -8.13 12.44
N GLU A 131 15.21 -9.32 11.89
CA GLU A 131 16.45 -10.06 12.00
C GLU A 131 17.05 -10.28 10.62
N LEU A 132 18.33 -9.95 10.48
CA LEU A 132 19.10 -10.22 9.27
C LEU A 132 19.81 -11.57 9.42
N ARG A 133 19.56 -12.44 8.45
CA ARG A 133 20.14 -13.77 8.36
C ARG A 133 21.23 -13.77 7.29
N ASP A 134 22.46 -13.77 7.76
CA ASP A 134 23.66 -13.90 6.94
C ASP A 134 24.02 -15.36 6.63
N ASP A 135 23.24 -16.32 7.14
CA ASP A 135 23.44 -17.76 6.92
C ASP A 135 22.80 -18.29 5.62
N ALA A 136 22.14 -17.42 4.86
CA ALA A 136 21.57 -17.70 3.55
C ALA A 136 22.17 -16.75 2.49
N GLU A 137 22.34 -17.23 1.25
CA GLU A 137 22.81 -16.42 0.11
C GLU A 137 21.71 -16.33 -0.96
N PRO A 138 21.18 -15.12 -1.25
CA PRO A 138 21.50 -13.84 -0.61
C PRO A 138 20.98 -13.76 0.84
N SER A 139 21.58 -12.86 1.63
CA SER A 139 21.13 -12.56 3.00
C SER A 139 19.61 -12.39 3.06
N SER A 140 18.99 -13.01 4.05
CA SER A 140 17.53 -13.04 4.18
C SER A 140 17.05 -12.22 5.37
N GLU A 141 15.86 -11.64 5.25
CA GLU A 141 15.20 -10.90 6.32
C GLU A 141 14.14 -11.79 6.96
N LEU A 142 14.11 -11.83 8.29
CA LEU A 142 13.02 -12.42 9.06
C LEU A 142 12.32 -11.35 9.89
N LEU A 143 10.99 -11.36 9.83
CA LEU A 143 10.11 -10.56 10.63
C LEU A 143 9.54 -11.45 11.73
N ASN A 144 9.63 -10.99 12.98
CA ASN A 144 9.21 -11.73 14.17
C ASN A 144 9.84 -13.13 14.29
N ALA A 145 11.10 -13.27 13.82
CA ALA A 145 11.92 -14.48 13.86
C ALA A 145 11.50 -15.67 12.98
N ASP A 146 10.31 -15.67 12.36
CA ASP A 146 9.84 -16.81 11.56
C ASP A 146 9.15 -16.44 10.23
N GLN A 147 8.93 -15.16 9.92
CA GLN A 147 8.20 -14.75 8.72
C GLN A 147 9.12 -14.05 7.71
N SER A 148 9.33 -14.62 6.53
CA SER A 148 10.10 -13.94 5.47
C SER A 148 9.21 -13.04 4.59
N PRO A 149 9.74 -11.92 4.05
CA PRO A 149 8.97 -11.06 3.14
C PRO A 149 8.35 -11.81 1.93
N PRO A 150 9.05 -12.74 1.25
CA PRO A 150 8.45 -13.50 0.15
C PRO A 150 7.22 -14.33 0.57
N GLU A 151 7.26 -14.99 1.73
CA GLU A 151 6.14 -15.78 2.25
C GLU A 151 4.93 -14.91 2.58
N LEU A 152 5.17 -13.71 3.12
CA LEU A 152 4.12 -12.75 3.46
C LEU A 152 3.51 -12.08 2.22
N LEU A 153 4.33 -11.81 1.19
CA LEU A 153 3.90 -11.21 -0.06
C LEU A 153 3.11 -12.17 -0.95
N HIS A 154 3.42 -13.47 -0.90
CA HIS A 154 2.79 -14.48 -1.73
C HIS A 154 1.24 -14.48 -1.66
N PRO A 155 0.60 -14.58 -0.47
CA PRO A 155 -0.86 -14.59 -0.38
C PRO A 155 -1.49 -13.24 -0.80
N ILE A 156 -0.81 -12.12 -0.55
CA ILE A 156 -1.30 -10.79 -0.94
C ILE A 156 -1.31 -10.65 -2.46
N ARG A 157 -0.21 -11.01 -3.13
CA ARG A 157 -0.07 -10.94 -4.59
C ARG A 157 -1.12 -11.77 -5.31
N GLN A 158 -1.49 -12.93 -4.77
CA GLN A 158 -2.54 -13.79 -5.34
C GLN A 158 -3.94 -13.18 -5.28
N LYS A 159 -4.17 -12.25 -4.36
CA LYS A 159 -5.48 -11.62 -4.15
C LYS A 159 -5.59 -10.22 -4.76
N VAL A 160 -4.53 -9.72 -5.40
CA VAL A 160 -4.55 -8.44 -6.11
C VAL A 160 -5.56 -8.49 -7.24
N SER A 161 -6.36 -7.43 -7.37
CA SER A 161 -7.37 -7.31 -8.43
C SER A 161 -7.03 -6.15 -9.36
N LEU A 162 -6.86 -6.42 -10.65
CA LEU A 162 -6.70 -5.38 -11.67
C LEU A 162 -8.07 -4.78 -12.03
N VAL A 163 -8.14 -3.47 -12.14
CA VAL A 163 -9.33 -2.75 -12.59
C VAL A 163 -9.14 -2.44 -14.08
N ARG A 164 -10.11 -2.84 -14.91
CA ARG A 164 -10.04 -2.62 -16.36
C ARG A 164 -10.18 -1.13 -16.68
N LEU A 165 -9.41 -0.69 -17.66
CA LEU A 165 -9.62 0.58 -18.36
C LEU A 165 -10.87 0.40 -19.24
N GLU A 166 -11.97 1.04 -18.89
CA GLU A 166 -13.08 1.28 -19.83
C GLU A 166 -12.75 2.44 -20.78
#